data_AF-A0A7C8I8P0-F1
#
_entry.id   AF-A0A7C8I8P0-F1
#
_cell.length_a   1.000
_cell.length_b   1.000
_cell.length_c   1.000
_cell.angle_alpha   90.00
_cell.angle_beta   90.00
_cell.angle_gamma   90.00
#
_symmetry.space_group_name_H-M   'P 1'
#
loop_
_entity.id
_entity.type
_entity.pdbx_description
1 polymer ?
#
loop_
_entity_poly.entity_id
_entity_poly.type
_entity_poly.pdbx_seq_one_letter_code
_entity_poly.pdbx_strand_id
1 'polypeptide(L)'
;MNYTRESDKMGVQTSESPMPRLEIHIQGIPKLSLTLPYQIELTITRSPDDGTSKPVIFRWGPHSQGFVRSGFQLLHHTANGLEPLDIDHSMLVKLAEQVETMIVNGWNHFLWELSPGETTGKFITTLLARYQQLLVPGERYQIIWAETKITMWEWGTIRQHMNQQLKAKSEDSGPSLVLRSSGPGITFTARAEPKPWPQRAEREARIGFERANREEEQWRRAQNPPPRAPHIKPSDRKPGAPKLSVELECPPILHRKSIFDVAVKVTYDADAAAAKPMTFHTRSIAGHTDGFDFELYRFCGVDDWELCKDESDGCGGFRIVDDPDVAVNVGHDDHFVSLRPGESWSTSHHLQHLGWTNLPDDTADGERFRYVFTGTTVDWWDWGSKAEHGETVVKLPCWVSGLVQDPAHNDGRVKLIVPASEVVEFSVAE
;
A
#
# COMPACT_ATOMS: atom_id res chain seq x y z
N MET A 1 47.74 66.84 14.00
CA MET A 1 48.47 65.56 14.07
C MET A 1 47.48 64.50 14.55
N ASN A 2 47.50 63.37 13.85
CA ASN A 2 46.42 62.40 13.65
C ASN A 2 45.82 61.78 14.92
N TYR A 3 44.48 61.81 15.01
CA TYR A 3 43.68 60.81 15.71
C TYR A 3 43.39 59.68 14.73
N THR A 4 43.94 58.49 14.98
CA THR A 4 43.63 57.28 14.21
C THR A 4 42.30 56.71 14.72
N ARG A 5 41.31 56.64 13.85
CA ARG A 5 39.99 56.04 14.12
C ARG A 5 40.01 54.62 13.55
N GLU A 6 40.08 53.63 14.42
CA GLU A 6 39.85 52.23 14.07
C GLU A 6 38.47 52.10 13.41
N SER A 7 38.46 51.51 12.22
CA SER A 7 37.26 51.19 11.47
C SER A 7 37.26 49.68 11.24
N ASP A 8 36.93 48.92 12.28
CA ASP A 8 36.64 47.50 12.13
C ASP A 8 35.32 47.36 11.38
N LYS A 9 35.43 47.04 10.09
CA LYS A 9 34.33 46.49 9.29
C LYS A 9 34.10 45.05 9.76
N MET A 10 33.20 44.90 10.72
CA MET A 10 32.60 43.62 11.03
C MET A 10 31.67 43.25 9.86
N GLY A 11 32.17 42.37 8.98
CA GLY A 11 31.37 41.78 7.91
C GLY A 11 30.26 40.94 8.55
N VAL A 12 29.01 41.34 8.34
CA VAL A 12 27.84 40.52 8.68
C VAL A 12 27.82 39.36 7.68
N GLN A 13 28.38 38.22 8.07
CA GLN A 13 28.03 36.94 7.47
C GLN A 13 26.58 36.65 7.86
N THR A 14 25.66 36.87 6.92
CA THR A 14 24.32 36.29 6.98
C THR A 14 24.48 34.78 6.83
N SER A 15 24.64 34.11 7.97
CA SER A 15 24.44 32.66 8.10
C SER A 15 22.97 32.37 7.78
N GLU A 16 22.65 32.11 6.51
CA GLU A 16 21.37 31.50 6.17
C GLU A 16 21.26 30.20 6.96
N SER A 17 20.20 30.06 7.76
CA SER A 17 19.91 28.81 8.47
C SER A 17 19.90 27.65 7.45
N PRO A 18 20.51 26.50 7.78
CA PRO A 18 20.51 25.36 6.88
C PRO A 18 19.07 25.01 6.49
N MET A 19 18.86 24.74 5.20
CA MET A 19 17.55 24.38 4.63
C MET A 19 17.56 22.91 4.21
N PRO A 20 16.50 22.14 4.51
CA PRO A 20 16.43 20.76 4.08
C PRO A 20 16.49 20.66 2.55
N ARG A 21 17.32 19.76 2.02
CA ARG A 21 17.37 19.48 0.58
C ARG A 21 16.67 18.16 0.29
N LEU A 22 15.57 18.25 -0.45
CA LEU A 22 14.71 17.11 -0.78
C LEU A 22 14.76 16.81 -2.28
N GLU A 23 14.83 15.53 -2.61
CA GLU A 23 14.80 15.02 -3.98
C GLU A 23 13.71 13.97 -4.13
N ILE A 24 12.88 14.09 -5.16
CA ILE A 24 11.90 13.08 -5.55
C ILE A 24 12.49 12.16 -6.61
N HIS A 25 12.29 10.87 -6.43
CA HIS A 25 12.58 9.83 -7.40
C HIS A 25 11.27 9.30 -7.95
N ILE A 26 11.20 9.21 -9.28
CA ILE A 26 10.00 8.77 -9.99
C ILE A 26 10.35 7.60 -10.88
N GLN A 27 9.57 6.53 -10.82
CA GLN A 27 9.77 5.31 -11.58
C GLN A 27 8.45 4.84 -12.20
N GLY A 28 8.54 4.21 -13.36
CA GLY A 28 7.37 3.67 -14.06
C GLY A 28 7.79 2.74 -15.18
N ILE A 29 6.85 1.92 -15.64
CA ILE A 29 7.12 0.95 -16.70
C ILE A 29 7.30 1.66 -18.06
N PRO A 30 8.24 1.25 -18.92
CA PRO A 30 8.53 1.95 -20.18
C PRO A 30 7.45 1.77 -21.27
N LYS A 31 6.30 1.19 -20.91
CA LYS A 31 5.16 0.94 -21.80
C LYS A 31 3.91 1.43 -21.09
N LEU A 32 3.24 2.40 -21.70
CA LEU A 32 2.01 2.94 -21.16
C LEU A 32 0.85 2.55 -22.07
N SER A 33 -0.16 1.90 -21.52
CA SER A 33 -1.39 1.59 -22.23
C SER A 33 -2.34 2.78 -22.23
N LEU A 34 -2.98 3.08 -23.34
CA LEU A 34 -3.96 4.17 -23.42
C LEU A 34 -5.24 3.89 -22.64
N THR A 35 -5.53 2.62 -22.33
CA THR A 35 -6.80 2.20 -21.73
C THR A 35 -6.65 1.43 -20.42
N LEU A 36 -5.43 1.31 -19.89
CA LEU A 36 -5.16 0.70 -18.57
C LEU A 36 -4.57 1.72 -17.60
N PRO A 37 -4.71 1.51 -16.27
CA PRO A 37 -4.09 2.38 -15.28
C PRO A 37 -2.57 2.35 -15.44
N TYR A 38 -1.94 3.52 -15.38
CA TYR A 38 -0.49 3.62 -15.40
C TYR A 38 0.02 4.04 -14.02
N GLN A 39 0.75 3.14 -13.37
CA GLN A 39 1.30 3.36 -12.03
C GLN A 39 2.66 4.04 -12.09
N ILE A 40 2.84 5.03 -11.22
CA ILE A 40 4.07 5.78 -11.00
C ILE A 40 4.51 5.51 -9.56
N GLU A 41 5.68 4.91 -9.40
CA GLU A 41 6.34 4.71 -8.11
C GLU A 41 7.11 5.97 -7.72
N LEU A 42 6.98 6.37 -6.46
CA LEU A 42 7.53 7.61 -5.92
C LEU A 42 8.26 7.35 -4.60
N THR A 43 9.41 7.99 -4.44
CA THR A 43 10.09 8.14 -3.14
C THR A 43 10.66 9.55 -3.01
N ILE A 44 10.73 10.05 -1.78
CA ILE A 44 11.37 11.34 -1.46
C ILE A 44 12.55 11.08 -0.54
N THR A 45 13.71 11.58 -0.92
CA THR A 45 14.96 11.44 -0.17
C THR A 45 15.41 12.79 0.35
N ARG A 46 15.87 12.81 1.60
CA ARG A 46 16.54 13.97 2.17
C ARG A 46 18.05 13.80 2.06
N SER A 47 18.73 14.84 1.57
CA SER A 47 20.19 14.90 1.52
C SER A 47 20.81 14.72 2.92
N PRO A 48 21.87 13.90 3.09
CA PRO A 48 22.60 13.81 4.36
C PRO A 48 23.40 15.09 4.68
N ASP A 49 23.79 15.86 3.66
CA ASP A 49 24.72 16.99 3.79
C ASP A 49 24.03 18.37 3.82
N ASP A 50 22.79 18.46 4.29
CA ASP A 50 22.04 19.74 4.31
C ASP A 50 22.36 20.66 5.49
N GLY A 51 23.41 20.34 6.26
CA GLY A 51 24.00 21.20 7.28
C GLY A 51 23.34 21.11 8.65
N THR A 52 22.43 20.16 8.87
CA THR A 52 21.78 19.94 10.17
C THR A 52 21.41 18.48 10.40
N SER A 53 21.56 18.01 11.63
CA SER A 53 21.14 16.67 12.05
C SER A 53 19.66 16.57 12.43
N LYS A 54 18.96 17.71 12.55
CA LYS A 54 17.55 17.74 12.95
C LYS A 54 16.68 17.07 11.88
N PRO A 55 15.73 16.19 12.22
CA PRO A 55 14.70 15.71 11.29
C PRO A 55 13.84 16.86 10.76
N VAL A 56 13.18 16.65 9.63
CA VAL A 56 12.22 17.60 9.05
C VAL A 56 10.87 16.94 8.87
N ILE A 57 9.79 17.66 9.18
CA ILE A 57 8.44 17.31 8.77
C ILE A 57 7.98 18.17 7.61
N PHE A 58 7.28 17.61 6.62
CA PHE A 58 6.72 18.35 5.51
C PHE A 58 5.48 17.67 4.92
N ARG A 59 4.53 18.46 4.44
CA ARG A 59 3.30 17.94 3.84
C ARG A 59 3.41 17.94 2.32
N TRP A 60 3.39 16.75 1.72
CA TRP A 60 3.41 16.58 0.27
C TRP A 60 2.67 15.35 -0.21
N GLY A 61 1.82 15.49 -1.25
CA GLY A 61 1.10 14.37 -1.85
C GLY A 61 0.88 14.55 -3.36
N PRO A 62 0.76 13.45 -4.13
CA PRO A 62 0.71 13.50 -5.59
C PRO A 62 -0.56 14.21 -6.10
N HIS A 63 -1.71 14.03 -5.44
CA HIS A 63 -2.97 14.64 -5.88
C HIS A 63 -3.09 16.13 -5.54
N SER A 64 -2.51 16.56 -4.41
CA SER A 64 -2.59 17.95 -3.94
C SER A 64 -1.45 18.82 -4.45
N GLN A 65 -0.26 18.25 -4.66
CA GLN A 65 0.95 19.00 -5.02
C GLN A 65 1.73 18.39 -6.19
N GLY A 66 1.42 17.16 -6.61
CA GLY A 66 2.09 16.50 -7.73
C GLY A 66 1.48 16.81 -9.08
N PHE A 67 0.17 16.66 -9.26
CA PHE A 67 -0.50 16.87 -10.54
C PHE A 67 -1.03 18.30 -10.74
N VAL A 68 -0.32 19.29 -10.18
CA VAL A 68 -0.51 20.73 -10.35
C VAL A 68 0.42 21.27 -11.44
N ARG A 69 0.25 22.53 -11.86
CA ARG A 69 1.02 23.12 -12.97
C ARG A 69 2.55 23.08 -12.78
N SER A 70 3.03 23.16 -11.53
CA SER A 70 4.46 23.12 -11.21
C SER A 70 5.02 21.74 -10.93
N GLY A 71 4.21 20.66 -10.94
CA GLY A 71 4.65 19.32 -10.55
C GLY A 71 4.99 18.42 -11.75
N PHE A 72 4.25 17.33 -11.94
CA PHE A 72 4.48 16.42 -13.07
C PHE A 72 4.26 17.14 -14.41
N GLN A 73 5.25 17.09 -15.28
CA GLN A 73 5.17 17.57 -16.65
C GLN A 73 5.26 16.40 -17.62
N LEU A 74 4.53 16.50 -18.72
CA LEU A 74 4.53 15.53 -19.80
C LEU A 74 5.18 16.14 -21.04
N LEU A 75 6.22 15.48 -21.54
CA LEU A 75 6.97 15.89 -22.72
C LEU A 75 6.77 14.87 -23.85
N HIS A 76 6.54 15.34 -25.07
CA HIS A 76 6.48 14.53 -26.28
C HIS A 76 7.85 14.54 -26.98
N HIS A 77 8.34 13.36 -27.40
CA HIS A 77 9.51 13.27 -28.25
C HIS A 77 9.12 13.57 -29.70
N THR A 78 9.53 14.71 -30.22
CA THR A 78 9.35 15.10 -31.61
C THR A 78 10.68 15.05 -32.37
N ALA A 79 10.65 15.27 -33.69
CA ALA A 79 11.86 15.42 -34.48
C ALA A 79 12.73 16.62 -34.05
N ASN A 80 12.13 17.61 -33.38
CA ASN A 80 12.79 18.84 -32.93
C ASN A 80 13.29 18.76 -31.47
N GLY A 81 13.00 17.66 -30.76
CA GLY A 81 13.41 17.47 -29.37
C GLY A 81 12.25 17.11 -28.45
N LEU A 82 12.35 17.51 -27.18
CA LEU A 82 11.29 17.30 -26.19
C LEU A 82 10.38 18.53 -26.16
N GLU A 83 9.10 18.35 -26.47
CA GLU A 83 8.09 19.41 -26.46
C GLU A 83 7.11 19.20 -25.30
N PRO A 84 6.92 20.18 -24.40
CA PRO A 84 5.96 20.05 -23.30
C PRO A 84 4.52 20.07 -23.82
N LEU A 85 3.69 19.17 -23.29
CA LEU A 85 2.25 19.15 -23.55
C LEU A 85 1.52 20.06 -22.56
N ASP A 86 0.55 20.82 -23.08
CA ASP A 86 -0.32 21.66 -22.26
C ASP A 86 -1.37 20.79 -21.57
N ILE A 87 -1.29 20.70 -20.24
CA ILE A 87 -2.20 19.92 -19.42
C ILE A 87 -3.25 20.85 -18.83
N ASP A 88 -4.54 20.53 -19.00
CA ASP A 88 -5.61 21.31 -18.39
C ASP A 88 -5.64 21.10 -16.86
N HIS A 89 -5.30 22.16 -16.13
CA HIS A 89 -5.34 22.20 -14.67
C HIS A 89 -6.56 22.97 -14.11
N SER A 90 -7.49 23.42 -14.97
CA SER A 90 -8.62 24.28 -14.57
C SER A 90 -9.59 23.62 -13.59
N MET A 91 -9.76 22.29 -13.68
CA MET A 91 -10.64 21.49 -12.82
C MET A 91 -9.99 21.06 -11.49
N LEU A 92 -8.74 21.45 -11.24
CA LEU A 92 -8.15 21.29 -9.92
C LEU A 92 -8.87 22.24 -8.97
N VAL A 93 -9.81 21.70 -8.21
CA VAL A 93 -10.40 22.41 -7.07
C VAL A 93 -9.25 23.01 -6.26
N LYS A 94 -9.40 24.27 -5.83
CA LYS A 94 -8.50 25.02 -4.93
C LYS A 94 -8.27 24.37 -3.55
N LEU A 95 -8.53 23.08 -3.41
CA LEU A 95 -8.34 22.27 -2.20
C LEU A 95 -6.87 22.24 -1.75
N ALA A 96 -5.92 22.31 -2.69
CA ALA A 96 -4.49 22.41 -2.37
C ALA A 96 -4.09 23.81 -1.87
N GLU A 97 -4.78 24.87 -2.31
CA GLU A 97 -4.49 26.26 -1.97
C GLU A 97 -5.11 26.72 -0.63
N GLN A 98 -5.98 25.91 0.00
CA GLN A 98 -6.79 26.36 1.14
C GLN A 98 -6.40 25.80 2.52
N VAL A 99 -5.50 24.83 2.61
CA VAL A 99 -5.05 24.35 3.92
C VAL A 99 -3.87 25.21 4.37
N GLU A 100 -4.17 26.38 4.89
CA GLU A 100 -3.16 27.29 5.47
C GLU A 100 -2.58 26.72 6.77
N THR A 101 -3.34 25.85 7.46
CA THR A 101 -2.93 25.28 8.73
C THR A 101 -3.39 23.83 8.89
N MET A 102 -2.63 23.05 9.64
CA MET A 102 -2.93 21.65 9.97
C MET A 102 -2.50 21.37 11.40
N ILE A 103 -3.37 20.75 12.21
CA ILE A 103 -2.97 20.24 13.53
C ILE A 103 -2.27 18.91 13.33
N VAL A 104 -1.04 18.80 13.81
CA VAL A 104 -0.28 17.55 13.76
C VAL A 104 -0.89 16.59 14.79
N ASN A 105 -1.42 15.45 14.34
CA ASN A 105 -2.13 14.50 15.20
C ASN A 105 -1.58 13.07 15.09
N GLY A 106 -0.51 12.85 14.31
CA GLY A 106 0.07 11.53 14.04
C GLY A 106 -0.63 10.75 12.93
N TRP A 107 -1.77 11.24 12.44
CA TRP A 107 -2.63 10.62 11.42
C TRP A 107 -2.85 11.57 10.23
N ASN A 108 -1.93 12.50 10.02
CA ASN A 108 -2.06 13.49 8.96
C ASN A 108 -1.65 12.87 7.62
N HIS A 109 -2.63 12.66 6.73
CA HIS A 109 -2.37 12.25 5.35
C HIS A 109 -1.29 13.14 4.70
N PHE A 110 -0.32 12.48 4.07
CA PHE A 110 0.76 13.12 3.32
C PHE A 110 1.71 14.01 4.16
N LEU A 111 1.73 13.86 5.50
CA LEU A 111 2.75 14.46 6.35
C LEU A 111 3.92 13.48 6.53
N TRP A 112 5.08 13.84 5.99
CA TRP A 112 6.29 13.02 6.03
C TRP A 112 7.25 13.54 7.11
N GLU A 113 8.00 12.63 7.71
CA GLU A 113 9.15 12.91 8.57
C GLU A 113 10.40 12.28 7.96
N LEU A 114 11.48 13.03 7.82
CA LEU A 114 12.76 12.51 7.31
C LEU A 114 13.96 13.02 8.11
N SER A 115 14.78 12.09 8.56
CA SER A 115 16.13 12.33 9.05
C SER A 115 17.11 12.57 7.89
N PRO A 116 18.29 13.17 8.13
CA PRO A 116 19.31 13.32 7.08
C PRO A 116 19.69 11.97 6.46
N GLY A 117 19.65 11.88 5.13
CA GLY A 117 19.95 10.64 4.38
C GLY A 117 18.78 9.65 4.29
N GLU A 118 17.66 9.93 4.95
CA GLU A 118 16.49 9.05 4.94
C GLU A 118 15.68 9.21 3.64
N THR A 119 15.00 8.14 3.26
CA THR A 119 14.08 8.09 2.12
C THR A 119 12.72 7.59 2.61
N THR A 120 11.64 8.19 2.11
CA THR A 120 10.28 7.72 2.42
C THR A 120 10.09 6.27 1.97
N GLY A 121 9.09 5.60 2.55
CA GLY A 121 8.55 4.38 1.94
C GLY A 121 8.16 4.62 0.47
N LYS A 122 8.15 3.54 -0.31
CA LYS A 122 7.62 3.58 -1.68
C LYS A 122 6.12 3.79 -1.62
N PHE A 123 5.62 4.77 -2.37
CA PHE A 123 4.19 4.93 -2.59
C PHE A 123 3.91 5.04 -4.09
N ILE A 124 2.70 4.64 -4.46
CA ILE A 124 2.29 4.49 -5.86
C ILE A 124 1.15 5.46 -6.14
N THR A 125 1.23 6.19 -7.25
CA THR A 125 0.12 6.99 -7.76
C THR A 125 -0.21 6.58 -9.19
N THR A 126 -1.46 6.78 -9.60
CA THR A 126 -1.89 6.51 -10.97
C THR A 126 -1.86 7.79 -11.79
N LEU A 127 -1.31 7.72 -13.01
CA LEU A 127 -1.34 8.83 -13.95
C LEU A 127 -2.79 9.21 -14.27
N LEU A 128 -3.11 10.49 -14.14
CA LEU A 128 -4.48 10.97 -14.25
C LEU A 128 -4.94 11.06 -15.71
N ALA A 129 -6.25 10.94 -15.92
CA ALA A 129 -6.88 10.93 -17.24
C ALA A 129 -6.41 12.06 -18.16
N ARG A 130 -6.31 13.29 -17.64
CA ARG A 130 -5.89 14.49 -18.40
C ARG A 130 -4.46 14.42 -18.98
N TYR A 131 -3.60 13.56 -18.42
CA TYR A 131 -2.28 13.29 -19.01
C TYR A 131 -2.39 12.18 -20.05
N GLN A 132 -3.08 11.10 -19.68
CA GLN A 132 -3.16 9.88 -20.48
C GLN A 132 -3.96 10.07 -21.78
N GLN A 133 -5.00 10.92 -21.77
CA GLN A 133 -5.84 11.22 -22.94
C GLN A 133 -5.13 12.04 -24.03
N LEU A 134 -3.99 12.66 -23.73
CA LEU A 134 -3.20 13.42 -24.71
C LEU A 134 -2.24 12.53 -25.52
N LEU A 135 -2.10 11.27 -25.12
CA LEU A 135 -1.11 10.37 -25.68
C LEU A 135 -1.61 9.76 -26.99
N VAL A 136 -0.70 9.66 -27.95
CA VAL A 136 -0.94 9.07 -29.26
C VAL A 136 -0.28 7.69 -29.33
N PRO A 137 -0.98 6.63 -29.79
CA PRO A 137 -0.39 5.30 -29.86
C PRO A 137 0.87 5.27 -30.76
N GLY A 138 1.93 4.63 -30.28
CA GLY A 138 3.21 4.50 -30.98
C GLY A 138 4.20 5.63 -30.69
N GLU A 139 3.72 6.77 -30.22
CA GLU A 139 4.56 7.93 -29.87
C GLU A 139 5.29 7.73 -28.54
N ARG A 140 6.43 8.42 -28.40
CA ARG A 140 7.30 8.34 -27.22
C ARG A 140 7.17 9.61 -26.38
N TYR A 141 7.06 9.44 -25.07
CA TYR A 141 6.85 10.52 -24.12
C TYR A 141 7.77 10.38 -22.90
N GLN A 142 7.88 11.46 -22.15
CA GLN A 142 8.63 11.52 -20.91
C GLN A 142 7.81 12.27 -19.85
N ILE A 143 7.57 11.64 -18.70
CA ILE A 143 7.07 12.32 -17.50
C ILE A 143 8.28 12.76 -16.69
N ILE A 144 8.37 14.06 -16.42
CA ILE A 144 9.38 14.63 -15.54
C ILE A 144 8.74 15.27 -14.32
N TRP A 145 9.53 15.43 -13.28
CA TRP A 145 9.15 16.25 -12.14
C TRP A 145 9.71 17.66 -12.31
N ALA A 146 8.84 18.65 -12.49
CA ALA A 146 9.25 20.04 -12.36
C ALA A 146 9.42 20.39 -10.89
N GLU A 147 10.39 21.24 -10.60
CA GLU A 147 10.68 21.68 -9.24
C GLU A 147 9.44 22.34 -8.61
N THR A 148 9.01 21.85 -7.43
CA THR A 148 7.90 22.44 -6.69
C THR A 148 8.33 23.00 -5.34
N LYS A 149 7.56 23.98 -4.86
CA LYS A 149 7.69 24.53 -3.52
C LYS A 149 6.76 23.80 -2.55
N ILE A 150 7.29 23.39 -1.41
CA ILE A 150 6.53 22.87 -0.27
C ILE A 150 6.49 23.95 0.80
N THR A 151 5.30 24.51 1.03
CA THR A 151 5.10 25.61 1.97
C THR A 151 4.87 25.12 3.40
N MET A 152 4.29 23.94 3.58
CA MET A 152 3.93 23.41 4.90
C MET A 152 5.00 22.43 5.40
N TRP A 153 5.93 22.94 6.21
CA TRP A 153 7.05 22.17 6.75
C TRP A 153 7.62 22.80 8.02
N GLU A 154 8.27 22.01 8.87
CA GLU A 154 9.01 22.50 10.04
C GLU A 154 10.16 21.56 10.43
N TRP A 155 11.16 22.09 11.13
CA TRP A 155 12.20 21.28 11.75
C TRP A 155 11.67 20.51 12.96
N GLY A 156 12.08 19.26 13.11
CA GLY A 156 11.72 18.37 14.21
C GLY A 156 10.99 17.12 13.71
N THR A 157 10.41 16.39 14.66
CA THR A 157 9.66 15.15 14.41
C THR A 157 8.16 15.38 14.54
N ILE A 158 7.34 14.53 13.94
CA ILE A 158 5.88 14.50 14.10
C ILE A 158 5.54 14.42 15.60
N ARG A 159 6.29 13.62 16.37
CA ARG A 159 6.11 13.50 17.82
C ARG A 159 6.36 14.82 18.55
N GLN A 160 7.39 15.57 18.16
CA GLN A 160 7.68 16.89 18.75
C GLN A 160 6.60 17.92 18.44
N HIS A 161 5.99 17.83 17.25
CA HIS A 161 4.93 18.73 16.81
C HIS A 161 3.52 18.24 17.16
N MET A 162 3.37 17.12 17.88
CA MET A 162 2.07 16.54 18.21
C MET A 162 1.15 17.54 18.92
N ASN A 163 -0.09 17.62 18.46
CA ASN A 163 -1.13 18.57 18.85
C ASN A 163 -0.80 20.05 18.59
N GLN A 164 0.28 20.35 17.85
CA GLN A 164 0.65 21.70 17.45
C GLN A 164 0.12 22.01 16.05
N GLN A 165 -0.08 23.31 15.79
CA GLN A 165 -0.52 23.79 14.48
C GLN A 165 0.68 24.03 13.57
N LEU A 166 0.79 23.25 12.51
CA LEU A 166 1.71 23.50 11.40
C LEU A 166 1.05 24.48 10.43
N LYS A 167 1.75 25.56 10.08
CA LYS A 167 1.24 26.60 9.16
C LYS A 167 2.02 26.58 7.85
N ALA A 168 1.34 26.82 6.74
CA ALA A 168 1.98 27.03 5.46
C ALA A 168 2.81 28.32 5.50
N LYS A 169 4.08 28.23 5.09
CA LYS A 169 4.99 29.38 5.01
C LYS A 169 4.64 30.22 3.78
N SER A 170 4.35 31.49 4.02
CA SER A 170 4.30 32.60 3.06
C SER A 170 5.65 33.31 2.97
N GLU A 171 5.81 34.20 1.99
CA GLU A 171 7.02 35.02 1.82
C GLU A 171 7.45 35.76 3.11
N ASP A 172 6.48 36.14 3.95
CA ASP A 172 6.72 36.86 5.21
C ASP A 172 7.03 35.96 6.41
N SER A 173 6.67 34.67 6.36
CA SER A 173 6.76 33.75 7.52
C SER A 173 7.89 32.72 7.41
N GLY A 174 8.54 32.61 6.25
CA GLY A 174 9.76 31.86 6.05
C GLY A 174 9.88 31.22 4.67
N PRO A 175 11.05 30.64 4.35
CA PRO A 175 11.27 30.05 3.03
C PRO A 175 10.48 28.74 2.85
N SER A 176 9.97 28.51 1.64
CA SER A 176 9.42 27.20 1.24
C SER A 176 10.55 26.20 0.99
N LEU A 177 10.31 24.91 1.24
CA LEU A 177 11.22 23.86 0.74
C LEU A 177 11.08 23.74 -0.76
N VAL A 178 12.13 23.24 -1.38
CA VAL A 178 12.19 22.97 -2.80
C VAL A 178 12.33 21.47 -2.99
N LEU A 179 11.35 20.84 -3.63
CA LEU A 179 11.39 19.42 -3.98
C LEU A 179 11.90 19.27 -5.42
N ARG A 180 13.15 18.80 -5.55
CA ARG A 180 13.85 18.69 -6.83
C ARG A 180 13.72 17.29 -7.42
N SER A 181 13.86 17.18 -8.73
CA SER A 181 13.99 15.87 -9.36
C SER A 181 15.39 15.31 -9.14
N SER A 182 15.48 14.02 -8.81
CA SER A 182 16.73 13.26 -8.69
C SER A 182 17.28 12.75 -10.03
N GLY A 183 16.51 12.82 -11.12
CA GLY A 183 16.87 12.14 -12.35
C GLY A 183 16.04 12.56 -13.58
N PRO A 184 16.22 11.87 -14.72
CA PRO A 184 15.59 12.26 -15.97
C PRO A 184 14.07 12.03 -15.99
N GLY A 185 13.50 11.32 -15.02
CA GLY A 185 12.09 10.96 -15.02
C GLY A 185 11.78 9.67 -15.78
N ILE A 186 10.53 9.52 -16.21
CA ILE A 186 10.00 8.26 -16.76
C ILE A 186 9.81 8.40 -18.27
N THR A 187 10.58 7.67 -19.06
CA THR A 187 10.41 7.60 -20.51
C THR A 187 9.61 6.35 -20.90
N PHE A 188 8.57 6.53 -21.70
CA PHE A 188 7.71 5.42 -22.14
C PHE A 188 7.19 5.62 -23.58
N THR A 189 6.71 4.53 -24.17
CA THR A 189 5.96 4.56 -25.43
C THR A 189 4.49 4.29 -25.15
N ALA A 190 3.63 5.17 -25.65
CA ALA A 190 2.18 5.00 -25.55
C ALA A 190 1.71 3.89 -26.50
N ARG A 191 0.78 3.04 -26.06
CA ARG A 191 0.31 1.88 -26.82
C ARG A 191 -1.19 1.70 -26.69
N ALA A 192 -1.83 1.41 -27.82
CA ALA A 192 -3.16 0.86 -27.81
C ALA A 192 -3.08 -0.64 -27.49
N GLU A 193 -4.08 -1.15 -26.77
CA GLU A 193 -4.21 -2.57 -26.53
C GLU A 193 -4.53 -3.32 -27.84
N PRO A 194 -3.88 -4.46 -28.14
CA PRO A 194 -4.08 -5.17 -29.42
C PRO A 194 -5.53 -5.60 -29.66
N LYS A 195 -6.22 -5.99 -28.59
CA LYS A 195 -7.65 -6.31 -28.60
C LYS A 195 -8.34 -5.33 -27.66
N PRO A 196 -9.12 -4.36 -28.16
CA PRO A 196 -9.92 -3.47 -27.32
C PRO A 196 -10.92 -4.26 -26.47
N TRP A 197 -11.18 -3.80 -25.25
CA TRP A 197 -12.25 -4.37 -24.44
C TRP A 197 -13.61 -4.01 -25.04
N PRO A 198 -14.50 -4.99 -25.34
CA PRO A 198 -15.74 -4.73 -26.09
C PRO A 198 -16.66 -3.67 -25.47
N GLN A 199 -16.70 -3.58 -24.14
CA GLN A 199 -17.56 -2.62 -23.42
C GLN A 199 -16.90 -1.27 -23.18
N ARG A 200 -15.67 -1.05 -23.69
CA ARG A 200 -14.85 0.12 -23.33
C ARG A 200 -15.59 1.45 -23.51
N ALA A 201 -16.13 1.69 -24.71
CA ALA A 201 -16.77 2.96 -25.03
C ALA A 201 -18.01 3.24 -24.17
N GLU A 202 -18.85 2.21 -23.95
CA GLU A 202 -20.06 2.33 -23.13
C GLU A 202 -19.71 2.60 -21.66
N ARG A 203 -18.75 1.86 -21.11
CA ARG A 203 -18.34 2.01 -19.70
C ARG A 203 -17.69 3.36 -19.48
N GLU A 204 -16.74 3.77 -20.32
CA GLU A 204 -16.10 5.08 -20.20
C GLU A 204 -17.12 6.24 -20.20
N ALA A 205 -18.13 6.19 -21.08
CA ALA A 205 -19.20 7.19 -21.09
C ALA A 205 -20.03 7.22 -19.78
N ARG A 206 -20.18 6.06 -19.13
CA ARG A 206 -21.01 5.90 -17.93
C ARG A 206 -20.29 6.21 -16.62
N ILE A 207 -19.03 5.80 -16.49
CA ILE A 207 -18.29 5.84 -15.22
C ILE A 207 -16.99 6.66 -15.28
N GLY A 208 -16.67 7.21 -16.46
CA GLY A 208 -15.48 8.00 -16.69
C GLY A 208 -14.22 7.15 -17.01
N PHE A 209 -13.22 7.83 -17.55
CA PHE A 209 -11.99 7.24 -18.07
C PHE A 209 -11.21 6.40 -17.06
N GLU A 210 -10.97 6.92 -15.86
CA GLU A 210 -10.12 6.24 -14.86
C GLU A 210 -10.76 4.96 -14.33
N ARG A 211 -12.08 4.97 -14.10
CA ARG A 211 -12.81 3.78 -13.66
C ARG A 211 -12.90 2.75 -14.78
N ALA A 212 -13.16 3.17 -16.02
CA ALA A 212 -13.13 2.28 -17.17
C ALA A 212 -11.76 1.64 -17.39
N ASN A 213 -10.66 2.34 -17.11
CA ASN A 213 -9.31 1.76 -17.15
C ASN A 213 -9.16 0.59 -16.14
N ARG A 214 -9.64 0.76 -14.91
CA ARG A 214 -9.58 -0.29 -13.89
C ARG A 214 -10.41 -1.52 -14.27
N GLU A 215 -11.62 -1.31 -14.77
CA GLU A 215 -12.48 -2.42 -15.22
C GLU A 215 -11.89 -3.15 -16.43
N GLU A 216 -11.25 -2.42 -17.36
CA GLU A 216 -10.54 -3.05 -18.47
C GLU A 216 -9.34 -3.87 -18.00
N GLU A 217 -8.56 -3.37 -17.03
CA GLU A 217 -7.46 -4.13 -16.42
C GLU A 217 -7.95 -5.43 -15.78
N GLN A 218 -9.05 -5.37 -15.02
CA GLN A 218 -9.69 -6.54 -14.44
C GLN A 218 -10.16 -7.52 -15.50
N TRP A 219 -10.85 -7.04 -16.54
CA TRP A 219 -11.28 -7.87 -17.65
C TRP A 219 -10.09 -8.57 -18.32
N ARG A 220 -8.98 -7.86 -18.57
CA ARG A 220 -7.77 -8.46 -19.15
C ARG A 220 -7.14 -9.51 -18.24
N ARG A 221 -7.07 -9.24 -16.92
CA ARG A 221 -6.61 -10.21 -15.92
C ARG A 221 -7.50 -11.45 -15.90
N ALA A 222 -8.81 -11.30 -16.08
CA ALA A 222 -9.74 -12.42 -16.18
C ALA A 222 -9.57 -13.25 -17.47
N GLN A 223 -9.12 -12.64 -18.57
CA GLN A 223 -8.84 -13.35 -19.83
C GLN A 223 -7.54 -14.16 -19.78
N ASN A 224 -6.52 -13.65 -19.10
CA ASN A 224 -5.24 -14.31 -18.90
C ASN A 224 -4.87 -14.25 -17.42
N PRO A 225 -5.51 -15.07 -16.57
CA PRO A 225 -5.18 -15.08 -15.16
C PRO A 225 -3.71 -15.49 -15.01
N PRO A 226 -2.94 -14.84 -14.12
CA PRO A 226 -1.60 -15.31 -13.81
C PRO A 226 -1.66 -16.79 -13.40
N PRO A 227 -0.63 -17.59 -13.72
CA PRO A 227 -0.60 -18.99 -13.33
C PRO A 227 -0.77 -19.08 -11.82
N ARG A 228 -1.74 -19.87 -11.41
CA ARG A 228 -2.10 -20.03 -10.01
C ARG A 228 -0.93 -20.60 -9.23
N ALA A 229 -0.63 -19.99 -8.09
CA ALA A 229 0.36 -20.54 -7.19
C ALA A 229 -0.15 -21.89 -6.65
N PRO A 230 0.67 -22.95 -6.64
CA PRO A 230 0.26 -24.21 -6.02
C PRO A 230 0.07 -24.00 -4.52
N HIS A 231 -0.85 -24.78 -3.93
CA HIS A 231 -1.01 -24.86 -2.47
C HIS A 231 0.33 -25.17 -1.79
N ILE A 232 0.63 -24.45 -0.72
CA ILE A 232 1.90 -24.60 0.01
C ILE A 232 1.91 -25.94 0.72
N LYS A 233 3.00 -26.70 0.55
CA LYS A 233 3.14 -28.05 1.09
C LYS A 233 3.92 -28.03 2.40
N PRO A 234 3.73 -29.04 3.28
CA PRO A 234 4.56 -29.21 4.47
C PRO A 234 6.07 -29.28 4.18
N SER A 235 6.45 -29.74 2.98
CA SER A 235 7.85 -29.80 2.52
C SER A 235 8.49 -28.43 2.28
N ASP A 236 7.69 -27.36 2.13
CA ASP A 236 8.20 -26.02 1.85
C ASP A 236 8.74 -25.33 3.10
N ARG A 237 8.36 -25.84 4.29
CA ARG A 237 8.79 -25.35 5.61
C ARG A 237 10.31 -25.22 5.70
N LYS A 238 10.77 -24.13 6.30
CA LYS A 238 12.21 -23.89 6.50
C LYS A 238 12.68 -24.49 7.83
N PRO A 239 13.82 -25.21 7.84
CA PRO A 239 14.41 -25.70 9.09
C PRO A 239 14.65 -24.55 10.08
N GLY A 240 14.39 -24.79 11.36
CA GLY A 240 14.60 -23.80 12.42
C GLY A 240 13.43 -22.83 12.64
N ALA A 241 12.45 -22.79 11.74
CA ALA A 241 11.19 -22.10 11.99
C ALA A 241 10.24 -22.98 12.84
N PRO A 242 9.35 -22.36 13.65
CA PRO A 242 8.21 -23.04 14.23
C PRO A 242 7.35 -23.72 13.17
N LYS A 243 6.54 -24.69 13.60
CA LYS A 243 5.63 -25.43 12.70
C LYS A 243 4.20 -25.12 13.11
N LEU A 244 3.44 -24.48 12.23
CA LEU A 244 2.01 -24.26 12.42
C LEU A 244 1.22 -25.11 11.44
N SER A 245 0.09 -25.66 11.89
CA SER A 245 -0.92 -26.32 11.08
C SER A 245 -2.24 -25.54 11.15
N VAL A 246 -3.04 -25.61 10.08
CA VAL A 246 -4.36 -24.98 10.00
C VAL A 246 -5.41 -26.04 9.75
N GLU A 247 -6.44 -26.05 10.60
CA GLU A 247 -7.64 -26.87 10.48
C GLU A 247 -8.82 -25.95 10.20
N LEU A 248 -9.66 -26.32 9.23
CA LEU A 248 -10.90 -25.64 8.93
C LEU A 248 -12.07 -26.49 9.37
N GLU A 249 -13.09 -25.85 9.93
CA GLU A 249 -14.36 -26.48 10.29
C GLU A 249 -15.52 -25.58 9.87
N CYS A 250 -16.51 -26.13 9.20
CA CYS A 250 -17.72 -25.38 8.85
C CYS A 250 -18.96 -26.26 9.02
N PRO A 251 -20.15 -25.66 9.21
CA PRO A 251 -21.40 -26.41 9.12
C PRO A 251 -21.53 -27.06 7.74
N PRO A 252 -22.14 -28.27 7.64
CA PRO A 252 -22.29 -28.96 6.37
C PRO A 252 -23.32 -28.29 5.45
N ILE A 253 -24.15 -27.39 5.98
CA ILE A 253 -25.23 -26.72 5.26
C ILE A 253 -25.17 -25.22 5.54
N LEU A 254 -25.15 -24.44 4.46
CA LEU A 254 -25.26 -22.99 4.46
C LEU A 254 -26.70 -22.60 4.11
N HIS A 255 -27.37 -21.85 4.99
CA HIS A 255 -28.70 -21.29 4.74
C HIS A 255 -28.59 -19.87 4.20
N ARG A 256 -29.25 -19.54 3.09
CA ARG A 256 -29.05 -18.25 2.37
C ARG A 256 -29.32 -16.98 3.19
N LYS A 257 -30.09 -17.08 4.27
CA LYS A 257 -30.45 -15.96 5.14
C LYS A 257 -29.77 -16.00 6.51
N SER A 258 -28.83 -16.94 6.71
CA SER A 258 -28.05 -17.03 7.94
C SER A 258 -26.65 -16.45 7.78
N ILE A 259 -26.01 -16.14 8.89
CA ILE A 259 -24.56 -15.97 8.90
C ILE A 259 -23.94 -17.37 8.68
N PHE A 260 -22.88 -17.44 7.90
CA PHE A 260 -22.12 -18.68 7.70
C PHE A 260 -20.63 -18.42 7.87
N ASP A 261 -20.08 -19.06 8.89
CA ASP A 261 -18.70 -18.89 9.32
C ASP A 261 -17.95 -20.21 9.14
N VAL A 262 -16.75 -20.10 8.59
CA VAL A 262 -15.76 -21.17 8.61
C VAL A 262 -14.83 -20.89 9.79
N ALA A 263 -14.85 -21.76 10.79
CA ALA A 263 -13.91 -21.72 11.89
C ALA A 263 -12.51 -22.11 11.38
N VAL A 264 -11.52 -21.31 11.73
CA VAL A 264 -10.12 -21.50 11.42
C VAL A 264 -9.38 -21.74 12.73
N LYS A 265 -8.71 -22.88 12.85
CA LYS A 265 -7.92 -23.23 14.02
C LYS A 265 -6.47 -23.43 13.63
N VAL A 266 -5.58 -22.66 14.25
CA VAL A 266 -4.13 -22.72 14.05
C VAL A 266 -3.51 -23.43 15.23
N THR A 267 -2.73 -24.48 15.00
CA THR A 267 -2.07 -25.25 16.06
C THR A 267 -0.56 -25.17 15.93
N TYR A 268 0.13 -25.00 17.06
CA TYR A 268 1.58 -25.04 17.10
C TYR A 268 2.10 -26.48 17.25
N ASP A 269 2.55 -27.06 16.14
CA ASP A 269 3.05 -28.44 16.00
C ASP A 269 4.44 -28.61 16.61
N ALA A 270 4.53 -28.64 17.94
CA ALA A 270 5.77 -28.90 18.64
C ALA A 270 5.57 -29.74 19.91
N ASP A 271 6.62 -30.48 20.29
CA ASP A 271 6.64 -31.27 21.52
C ASP A 271 6.66 -30.34 22.75
N ALA A 272 5.69 -30.52 23.64
CA ALA A 272 5.51 -29.78 24.89
C ALA A 272 6.76 -29.77 25.78
N ALA A 273 7.62 -30.78 25.69
CA ALA A 273 8.80 -30.90 26.54
C ALA A 273 10.03 -30.12 26.03
N ALA A 274 10.08 -29.72 24.76
CA ALA A 274 11.33 -29.25 24.13
C ALA A 274 11.24 -27.87 23.47
N ALA A 275 10.04 -27.37 23.19
CA ALA A 275 9.87 -26.17 22.37
C ALA A 275 9.49 -24.93 23.19
N LYS A 276 10.04 -23.79 22.80
CA LYS A 276 9.70 -22.49 23.39
C LYS A 276 8.34 -22.02 22.89
N PRO A 277 7.59 -21.22 23.68
CA PRO A 277 6.46 -20.46 23.16
C PRO A 277 6.90 -19.58 21.98
N MET A 278 5.95 -19.26 21.12
CA MET A 278 6.17 -18.38 19.97
C MET A 278 5.05 -17.35 19.88
N THR A 279 5.37 -16.18 19.36
CA THR A 279 4.40 -15.13 19.08
C THR A 279 4.44 -14.79 17.60
N PHE A 280 3.28 -14.64 16.97
CA PHE A 280 3.19 -14.38 15.54
C PHE A 280 2.06 -13.39 15.24
N HIS A 281 2.21 -12.70 14.11
CA HIS A 281 1.21 -11.78 13.58
C HIS A 281 0.13 -12.56 12.82
N THR A 282 -1.14 -12.33 13.17
CA THR A 282 -2.25 -13.17 12.69
C THR A 282 -2.75 -12.78 11.30
N ARG A 283 -2.41 -11.59 10.78
CA ARG A 283 -2.96 -11.05 9.53
C ARG A 283 -2.91 -12.01 8.35
N SER A 284 -1.81 -12.76 8.21
CA SER A 284 -1.61 -13.70 7.10
C SER A 284 -2.59 -14.90 7.12
N ILE A 285 -3.26 -15.14 8.25
CA ILE A 285 -4.23 -16.25 8.43
C ILE A 285 -5.65 -15.71 8.73
N ALA A 286 -5.74 -14.61 9.47
CA ALA A 286 -6.98 -14.02 9.97
C ALA A 286 -7.54 -12.89 9.09
N GLY A 287 -6.79 -12.45 8.08
CA GLY A 287 -7.06 -11.19 7.36
C GLY A 287 -8.45 -11.14 6.72
N HIS A 288 -9.34 -10.32 7.30
CA HIS A 288 -10.73 -10.16 6.89
C HIS A 288 -10.94 -9.50 5.53
N THR A 289 -9.89 -8.97 4.88
CA THR A 289 -10.10 -7.98 3.83
C THR A 289 -9.57 -8.32 2.45
N ASP A 290 -8.79 -9.39 2.27
CA ASP A 290 -8.22 -9.64 0.93
C ASP A 290 -8.11 -11.12 0.48
N GLY A 291 -8.60 -12.11 1.25
CA GLY A 291 -8.90 -13.47 0.75
C GLY A 291 -7.79 -14.27 0.03
N PHE A 292 -6.57 -13.76 -0.12
CA PHE A 292 -5.60 -14.29 -1.08
C PHE A 292 -5.13 -15.72 -0.79
N ASP A 293 -5.21 -16.14 0.47
CA ASP A 293 -4.76 -17.46 0.91
C ASP A 293 -5.94 -18.41 1.21
N PHE A 294 -7.16 -18.07 0.80
CA PHE A 294 -8.35 -18.92 0.90
C PHE A 294 -9.07 -19.02 -0.44
N GLU A 295 -9.58 -20.19 -0.75
CA GLU A 295 -10.24 -20.44 -2.03
C GLU A 295 -11.56 -21.16 -1.85
N LEU A 296 -12.57 -20.64 -2.54
CA LEU A 296 -13.89 -21.24 -2.65
C LEU A 296 -14.04 -21.89 -4.02
N TYR A 297 -14.52 -23.12 -4.05
CA TYR A 297 -14.78 -23.87 -5.26
C TYR A 297 -16.24 -24.32 -5.30
N ARG A 298 -16.84 -24.30 -6.48
CA ARG A 298 -18.17 -24.82 -6.78
C ARG A 298 -18.06 -26.15 -7.50
N PHE A 299 -18.94 -27.07 -7.16
CA PHE A 299 -19.05 -28.35 -7.86
C PHE A 299 -19.77 -28.17 -9.22
N CYS A 300 -19.11 -28.52 -10.32
CA CYS A 300 -19.65 -28.34 -11.68
C CYS A 300 -20.14 -29.65 -12.34
N GLY A 301 -20.25 -30.73 -11.56
CA GLY A 301 -20.59 -32.06 -12.07
C GLY A 301 -19.36 -32.88 -12.46
N VAL A 302 -19.58 -34.17 -12.78
CA VAL A 302 -18.54 -35.16 -13.19
C VAL A 302 -17.23 -35.07 -12.37
N ASP A 303 -17.35 -35.05 -11.04
CA ASP A 303 -16.24 -34.95 -10.09
C ASP A 303 -15.28 -33.75 -10.29
N ASP A 304 -15.73 -32.71 -10.99
CA ASP A 304 -14.94 -31.51 -11.25
C ASP A 304 -15.34 -30.34 -10.34
N TRP A 305 -14.34 -29.54 -10.00
CA TRP A 305 -14.46 -28.41 -9.08
C TRP A 305 -13.91 -27.15 -9.74
N GLU A 306 -14.77 -26.16 -9.91
CA GLU A 306 -14.40 -24.87 -10.47
C GLU A 306 -14.16 -23.87 -9.35
N LEU A 307 -13.08 -23.10 -9.42
CA LEU A 307 -12.83 -22.01 -8.48
C LEU A 307 -13.91 -20.93 -8.67
N CYS A 308 -14.61 -20.56 -7.61
CA CYS A 308 -15.47 -19.40 -7.59
C CYS A 308 -14.59 -18.17 -7.81
N LYS A 309 -14.84 -17.44 -8.89
CA LYS A 309 -14.20 -16.14 -9.09
C LYS A 309 -14.75 -15.20 -8.02
N ASP A 310 -13.86 -14.45 -7.40
CA ASP A 310 -14.26 -13.32 -6.58
C ASP A 310 -14.94 -12.30 -7.51
N GLU A 311 -16.28 -12.38 -7.60
CA GLU A 311 -17.12 -11.39 -8.27
C GLU A 311 -17.42 -10.21 -7.35
N SER A 312 -16.88 -10.18 -6.13
CA SER A 312 -16.80 -8.94 -5.38
C SER A 312 -15.80 -8.05 -6.13
N ASP A 313 -16.37 -7.29 -7.08
CA ASP A 313 -15.86 -6.03 -7.56
C ASP A 313 -15.14 -5.40 -6.39
N GLY A 314 -13.80 -5.39 -6.43
CA GLY A 314 -12.91 -5.04 -5.32
C GLY A 314 -13.37 -3.82 -4.54
N CYS A 315 -14.36 -4.03 -3.69
CA CYS A 315 -14.88 -3.12 -2.70
C CYS A 315 -14.02 -3.33 -1.47
N GLY A 316 -12.69 -3.32 -1.69
CA GLY A 316 -11.85 -2.43 -0.91
C GLY A 316 -12.37 -1.02 -1.16
N GLY A 317 -13.53 -0.68 -0.57
CA GLY A 317 -14.06 0.67 -0.57
C GLY A 317 -12.91 1.60 -0.20
N PHE A 318 -12.75 2.69 -0.96
CA PHE A 318 -11.65 3.65 -0.88
C PHE A 318 -10.81 3.52 0.40
N ARG A 319 -9.83 2.61 0.42
CA ARG A 319 -8.91 2.55 1.56
C ARG A 319 -7.96 3.72 1.33
N ILE A 320 -8.05 4.72 2.17
CA ILE A 320 -7.05 5.78 2.24
C ILE A 320 -5.84 5.11 2.91
N VAL A 321 -4.89 4.63 2.10
CA VAL A 321 -3.73 3.83 2.52
C VAL A 321 -2.43 4.66 2.58
N ASP A 322 -2.56 5.99 2.61
CA ASP A 322 -1.46 6.95 2.44
C ASP A 322 -0.89 7.52 3.76
N ASP A 323 -1.31 6.98 4.91
CA ASP A 323 -0.81 7.38 6.24
C ASP A 323 0.43 6.56 6.64
N PRO A 324 1.32 7.11 7.50
CA PRO A 324 2.51 6.41 7.94
C PRO A 324 2.17 5.18 8.80
N ASP A 325 3.11 4.24 8.84
CA ASP A 325 2.97 3.04 9.63
C ASP A 325 2.87 3.36 11.13
N VAL A 326 1.96 2.67 11.81
CA VAL A 326 1.65 2.81 13.23
C VAL A 326 2.51 1.84 14.03
N ALA A 327 3.27 2.39 14.98
CA ALA A 327 4.00 1.60 15.96
C ALA A 327 3.02 0.96 16.95
N VAL A 328 3.02 -0.37 17.01
CA VAL A 328 2.20 -1.17 17.93
C VAL A 328 3.11 -2.02 18.81
N ASN A 329 2.63 -2.31 20.02
CA ASN A 329 3.35 -3.15 20.97
C ASN A 329 2.86 -4.59 20.85
N VAL A 330 3.76 -5.50 20.47
CA VAL A 330 3.45 -6.91 20.21
C VAL A 330 2.82 -7.59 21.44
N GLY A 331 3.28 -7.27 22.64
CA GLY A 331 2.78 -7.87 23.87
C GLY A 331 1.34 -7.49 24.22
N HIS A 332 0.81 -6.41 23.66
CA HIS A 332 -0.48 -5.83 24.03
C HIS A 332 -1.48 -5.74 22.88
N ASP A 333 -1.03 -5.86 21.62
CA ASP A 333 -1.88 -5.68 20.44
C ASP A 333 -2.59 -6.98 20.02
N ASP A 334 -3.87 -6.90 19.67
CA ASP A 334 -4.72 -8.06 19.37
C ASP A 334 -4.40 -8.74 18.02
N HIS A 335 -3.63 -8.08 17.15
CA HIS A 335 -3.16 -8.69 15.90
C HIS A 335 -2.04 -9.71 16.13
N PHE A 336 -1.53 -9.84 17.36
CA PHE A 336 -0.49 -10.80 17.72
C PHE A 336 -1.02 -11.84 18.70
N VAL A 337 -0.62 -13.09 18.47
CA VAL A 337 -1.00 -14.24 19.28
C VAL A 337 0.24 -14.99 19.72
N SER A 338 0.24 -15.47 20.96
CA SER A 338 1.23 -16.42 21.44
C SER A 338 0.65 -17.81 21.58
N LEU A 339 1.45 -18.81 21.21
CA LEU A 339 1.14 -20.21 21.41
C LEU A 339 2.28 -20.91 22.14
N ARG A 340 1.93 -21.72 23.13
CA ARG A 340 2.80 -22.77 23.68
C ARG A 340 2.78 -23.99 22.76
N PRO A 341 3.80 -24.86 22.81
CA PRO A 341 3.80 -26.08 22.01
C PRO A 341 2.53 -26.91 22.26
N GLY A 342 1.84 -27.29 21.18
CA GLY A 342 0.57 -28.01 21.23
C GLY A 342 -0.67 -27.14 21.49
N GLU A 343 -0.51 -25.84 21.76
CA GLU A 343 -1.62 -24.91 21.91
C GLU A 343 -2.20 -24.52 20.55
N SER A 344 -3.49 -24.18 20.55
CA SER A 344 -4.20 -23.70 19.36
C SER A 344 -4.82 -22.32 19.61
N TRP A 345 -4.89 -21.54 18.55
CA TRP A 345 -5.65 -20.30 18.48
C TRP A 345 -6.70 -20.40 17.37
N SER A 346 -7.85 -19.78 17.56
CA SER A 346 -8.97 -19.85 16.61
C SER A 346 -9.48 -18.48 16.21
N THR A 347 -9.96 -18.40 14.98
CA THR A 347 -10.69 -17.27 14.40
C THR A 347 -11.79 -17.79 13.46
N SER A 348 -12.58 -16.90 12.88
CA SER A 348 -13.63 -17.25 11.90
C SER A 348 -13.50 -16.42 10.63
N HIS A 349 -13.74 -17.06 9.49
CA HIS A 349 -13.91 -16.41 8.19
C HIS A 349 -15.38 -16.42 7.79
N HIS A 350 -15.91 -15.24 7.52
CA HIS A 350 -17.29 -15.08 7.06
C HIS A 350 -17.36 -15.38 5.56
N LEU A 351 -18.11 -16.42 5.17
CA LEU A 351 -18.48 -16.62 3.76
C LEU A 351 -19.81 -15.95 3.43
N GLN A 352 -20.67 -15.75 4.44
CA GLN A 352 -21.93 -15.06 4.29
C GLN A 352 -22.29 -14.32 5.57
N HIS A 353 -22.80 -13.10 5.43
CA HIS A 353 -23.36 -12.31 6.52
C HIS A 353 -24.70 -11.68 6.12
N LEU A 354 -25.34 -10.97 7.04
CA LEU A 354 -26.53 -10.16 6.76
C LEU A 354 -26.23 -9.08 5.71
N GLY A 355 -26.63 -9.34 4.46
CA GLY A 355 -26.55 -8.38 3.36
C GLY A 355 -25.39 -8.57 2.37
N TRP A 356 -24.53 -9.59 2.55
CA TRP A 356 -23.50 -9.95 1.57
C TRP A 356 -23.12 -11.43 1.66
N THR A 357 -22.66 -11.99 0.54
CA THR A 357 -22.19 -13.38 0.44
C THR A 357 -21.01 -13.47 -0.54
N ASN A 358 -20.07 -14.38 -0.28
CA ASN A 358 -18.98 -14.72 -1.20
C ASN A 358 -19.36 -15.85 -2.17
N LEU A 359 -20.60 -16.36 -2.07
CA LEU A 359 -21.12 -17.32 -3.03
C LEU A 359 -21.49 -16.62 -4.36
N PRO A 360 -21.34 -17.28 -5.51
CA PRO A 360 -21.83 -16.76 -6.80
C PRO A 360 -23.32 -16.41 -6.76
N ASP A 361 -23.72 -15.34 -7.44
CA ASP A 361 -25.12 -14.87 -7.48
C ASP A 361 -26.10 -15.92 -8.05
N ASP A 362 -25.60 -16.79 -8.93
CA ASP A 362 -26.36 -17.85 -9.59
C ASP A 362 -26.37 -19.18 -8.80
N THR A 363 -25.84 -19.19 -7.58
CA THR A 363 -25.85 -20.38 -6.71
C THR A 363 -27.27 -20.88 -6.53
N ALA A 364 -27.54 -22.16 -6.80
CA ALA A 364 -28.82 -22.85 -6.59
C ALA A 364 -28.84 -23.70 -5.30
N ASP A 365 -30.03 -24.08 -4.85
CA ASP A 365 -30.18 -24.94 -3.68
C ASP A 365 -29.71 -26.37 -3.96
N GLY A 366 -29.05 -26.98 -2.99
CA GLY A 366 -28.41 -28.29 -3.11
C GLY A 366 -27.03 -28.27 -3.77
N GLU A 367 -26.56 -27.12 -4.24
CA GLU A 367 -25.20 -27.00 -4.76
C GLU A 367 -24.15 -27.19 -3.68
N ARG A 368 -23.01 -27.74 -4.09
CA ARG A 368 -21.90 -28.09 -3.20
C ARG A 368 -20.70 -27.19 -3.44
N PHE A 369 -20.06 -26.82 -2.35
CA PHE A 369 -18.86 -25.99 -2.34
C PHE A 369 -17.74 -26.64 -1.54
N ARG A 370 -16.51 -26.34 -1.95
CA ARG A 370 -15.27 -26.65 -1.23
C ARG A 370 -14.62 -25.36 -0.80
N TYR A 371 -14.09 -25.34 0.42
CA TYR A 371 -13.33 -24.21 0.93
C TYR A 371 -12.01 -24.69 1.53
N VAL A 372 -10.93 -23.99 1.23
CA VAL A 372 -9.58 -24.41 1.62
C VAL A 372 -8.68 -23.21 1.90
N PHE A 373 -7.84 -23.33 2.91
CA PHE A 373 -6.71 -22.44 3.13
C PHE A 373 -5.53 -22.93 2.29
N THR A 374 -5.01 -22.11 1.39
CA THR A 374 -3.99 -22.51 0.42
C THR A 374 -2.58 -22.54 1.00
N GLY A 375 -2.43 -22.11 2.25
CA GLY A 375 -1.13 -21.91 2.90
C GLY A 375 -0.61 -20.50 2.69
N THR A 376 0.22 -20.05 3.63
CA THR A 376 0.80 -18.69 3.60
C THR A 376 2.21 -18.66 4.17
N THR A 377 2.88 -17.52 4.03
CA THR A 377 4.08 -17.19 4.80
C THR A 377 3.73 -16.09 5.79
N VAL A 378 3.89 -16.37 7.09
CA VAL A 378 3.67 -15.38 8.13
C VAL A 378 4.69 -14.26 8.00
N ASP A 379 4.21 -13.02 7.99
CA ASP A 379 4.99 -11.81 7.78
C ASP A 379 5.87 -11.43 8.97
N TRP A 380 5.43 -11.74 10.20
CA TRP A 380 6.22 -11.53 11.41
C TRP A 380 5.97 -12.61 12.46
N TRP A 381 7.06 -13.11 13.07
CA TRP A 381 7.01 -14.01 14.22
C TRP A 381 8.32 -13.96 15.01
N ASP A 382 8.26 -14.25 16.31
CA ASP A 382 9.42 -14.41 17.16
C ASP A 382 9.23 -15.47 18.26
N TRP A 383 10.34 -15.90 18.86
CA TRP A 383 10.33 -16.78 20.02
C TRP A 383 10.00 -16.00 21.29
N GLY A 384 9.10 -16.55 22.09
CA GLY A 384 8.62 -15.93 23.32
C GLY A 384 7.10 -15.75 23.31
N SER A 385 6.56 -15.53 24.49
CA SER A 385 5.17 -15.15 24.72
C SER A 385 4.97 -13.63 24.60
N LYS A 386 3.72 -13.18 24.48
CA LYS A 386 3.35 -11.76 24.46
C LYS A 386 3.87 -11.03 25.70
N ALA A 387 3.90 -11.68 26.86
CA ALA A 387 4.48 -11.13 28.07
C ALA A 387 5.98 -10.84 27.94
N GLU A 388 6.73 -11.73 27.28
CA GLU A 388 8.16 -11.54 26.99
C GLU A 388 8.37 -10.47 25.90
N HIS A 389 7.41 -10.32 24.99
CA HIS A 389 7.38 -9.26 23.97
C HIS A 389 6.73 -7.96 24.45
N GLY A 390 6.58 -7.73 25.76
CA GLY A 390 5.95 -6.55 26.34
C GLY A 390 6.61 -5.21 25.98
N GLU A 391 7.89 -5.22 25.57
CA GLU A 391 8.63 -4.05 25.09
C GLU A 391 8.94 -4.12 23.58
N THR A 392 8.48 -5.17 22.89
CA THR A 392 8.72 -5.33 21.46
C THR A 392 7.74 -4.46 20.68
N VAL A 393 8.28 -3.55 19.86
CA VAL A 393 7.51 -2.64 19.02
C VAL A 393 7.76 -2.96 17.56
N VAL A 394 6.68 -3.06 16.79
CA VAL A 394 6.70 -3.23 15.33
C VAL A 394 5.81 -2.16 14.70
N LYS A 395 5.99 -1.87 13.41
CA LYS A 395 5.11 -0.96 12.67
C LYS A 395 4.19 -1.73 11.74
N LEU A 396 2.90 -1.51 11.88
CA LEU A 396 1.85 -1.97 10.97
C LEU A 396 1.43 -0.79 10.09
N PRO A 397 0.85 -1.01 8.90
CA PRO A 397 0.32 0.10 8.11
C PRO A 397 -0.77 0.84 8.88
N CYS A 398 -1.10 2.05 8.45
CA CYS A 398 -1.98 2.95 9.19
C CYS A 398 -3.38 2.40 9.54
N TRP A 399 -3.91 1.44 8.77
CA TRP A 399 -5.17 0.76 9.06
C TRP A 399 -5.02 -0.45 9.99
N VAL A 400 -3.81 -0.67 10.53
CA VAL A 400 -3.30 -1.73 11.44
C VAL A 400 -3.54 -3.18 11.02
N SER A 401 -4.49 -3.44 10.13
CA SER A 401 -4.82 -4.77 9.61
C SER A 401 -4.04 -5.12 8.35
N GLY A 402 -2.79 -4.70 8.22
CA GLY A 402 -1.91 -5.07 7.10
C GLY A 402 -0.60 -5.68 7.59
N LEU A 403 0.28 -6.07 6.67
CA LEU A 403 1.53 -6.76 7.02
C LEU A 403 2.48 -5.86 7.83
N VAL A 404 3.32 -6.44 8.70
CA VAL A 404 4.38 -5.70 9.40
C VAL A 404 5.34 -5.06 8.40
N GLN A 405 5.51 -3.74 8.54
CA GLN A 405 6.40 -2.92 7.70
C GLN A 405 7.79 -2.76 8.32
N ASP A 406 7.88 -2.71 9.64
CA ASP A 406 9.12 -2.51 10.40
C ASP A 406 9.12 -3.40 11.66
N PRO A 407 10.11 -4.30 11.87
CA PRO A 407 11.24 -4.54 10.98
C PRO A 407 10.80 -5.19 9.67
N ALA A 408 11.32 -4.68 8.56
CA ALA A 408 11.08 -5.25 7.25
C ALA A 408 11.63 -6.69 7.17
N HIS A 409 10.95 -7.55 6.41
CA HIS A 409 11.37 -8.94 6.19
C HIS A 409 11.59 -9.76 7.47
N ASN A 410 10.77 -9.50 8.50
CA ASN A 410 10.85 -10.16 9.80
C ASN A 410 12.26 -10.06 10.44
N ASP A 411 12.98 -8.96 10.19
CA ASP A 411 14.37 -8.74 10.67
C ASP A 411 15.36 -9.84 10.20
N GLY A 412 15.09 -10.42 9.02
CA GLY A 412 15.91 -11.51 8.48
C GLY A 412 15.72 -12.87 9.17
N ARG A 413 14.75 -13.00 10.10
CA ARG A 413 14.39 -14.30 10.68
C ARG A 413 13.95 -15.28 9.59
N VAL A 414 14.12 -16.56 9.88
CA VAL A 414 13.68 -17.63 8.96
C VAL A 414 12.18 -17.52 8.70
N LYS A 415 11.78 -17.68 7.43
CA LYS A 415 10.37 -17.60 7.02
C LYS A 415 9.54 -18.70 7.70
N LEU A 416 8.48 -18.29 8.39
CA LEU A 416 7.49 -19.20 8.96
C LEU A 416 6.45 -19.51 7.88
N ILE A 417 6.50 -20.74 7.38
CA ILE A 417 5.64 -21.20 6.30
C ILE A 417 4.55 -22.09 6.91
N VAL A 418 3.30 -21.71 6.67
CA VAL A 418 2.10 -22.44 7.10
C VAL A 418 1.53 -23.16 5.89
N PRO A 419 1.52 -24.50 5.86
CA PRO A 419 0.98 -25.26 4.74
C PRO A 419 -0.53 -25.07 4.56
N ALA A 420 -1.03 -25.48 3.40
CA ALA A 420 -2.46 -25.58 3.13
C ALA A 420 -3.18 -26.48 4.13
N SER A 421 -4.45 -26.18 4.38
CA SER A 421 -5.33 -27.02 5.19
C SER A 421 -5.90 -28.18 4.37
N GLU A 422 -6.53 -29.13 5.06
CA GLU A 422 -7.50 -30.01 4.42
C GLU A 422 -8.71 -29.19 3.93
N VAL A 423 -9.42 -29.73 2.95
CA VAL A 423 -10.59 -29.09 2.34
C VAL A 423 -11.84 -29.38 3.17
N VAL A 424 -12.66 -28.36 3.40
CA VAL A 424 -14.02 -28.53 3.95
C VAL A 424 -15.07 -28.43 2.85
N GLU A 425 -16.18 -29.16 3.02
CA GLU A 425 -17.29 -29.17 2.08
C GLU A 425 -18.60 -28.77 2.75
N PHE A 426 -19.42 -27.99 2.05
CA PHE A 426 -20.76 -27.64 2.48
C PHE A 426 -21.72 -27.55 1.28
N SER A 427 -23.02 -27.61 1.55
CA SER A 427 -24.07 -27.43 0.56
C SER A 427 -24.98 -26.25 0.89
N VAL A 428 -25.60 -25.65 -0.12
CA VAL A 428 -26.52 -24.52 0.06
C VAL A 428 -27.97 -25.00 0.21
N ALA A 429 -28.70 -24.41 1.15
CA ALA A 429 -30.12 -24.64 1.37
C ALA A 429 -30.86 -23.31 1.60
N GLU A 430 -32.18 -23.35 1.52
CA GLU A 430 -33.06 -22.19 1.73
C GLU A 430 -32.87 -21.53 3.11
#